data_AF-A0A2P5GW32-F1
#
_entry.id   AF-A0A2P5GW32-F1
#
_cell.length_a   1.000
_cell.length_b   1.000
_cell.length_c   1.000
_cell.angle_alpha   90.00
_cell.angle_beta   90.00
_cell.angle_gamma   90.00
#
_symmetry.space_group_name_H-M   'P 1'
#
loop_
_entity.id
_entity.type
_entity.pdbx_description
1 polymer ?
#
loop_
_entity_poly.entity_id
_entity_poly.type
_entity_poly.pdbx_seq_one_letter_code
_entity_poly.pdbx_strand_id
1 'polypeptide(L)'
;MQTFDNITLFARVYKFLYIMLLSTLFVVWLNQRSLTLYWQQEFHEDAPWSAVRQPLWLKGGKILAAFYAGKEAVSGALDETPTAAFIPLIVFPHAPLQPSPAAISPPTAAPSLPVPHNDKEHIYLTAHGKVFFAGDSMMQGIAPHIMLALNKRYGIQSINKSKQSTGLTLPGFFDWPLTISETLQSEPDIELLVVFLGPNDPWSMKPDGGGQYLKFKSPEWEQLYRSRIERILQSAQQKQIPVIWIGPPNMRKKALSDGVAWLDTLYASAVTGAGQYYLPANDILGYQGDTYSDYQDKDGRKLKLRTGDGIHFTPYAQKLIAARVLSMINVEGAEQEKSVEQH
;
A
#
# COMPACT_ATOMS: atom_id res chain seq x y z
N MET A 1 -58.27 -7.91 -36.60
CA MET A 1 -57.27 -6.87 -36.85
C MET A 1 -56.82 -6.31 -35.50
N GLN A 2 -55.84 -6.95 -34.85
CA GLN A 2 -55.29 -6.51 -33.56
C GLN A 2 -54.18 -5.49 -33.83
N THR A 3 -54.53 -4.22 -33.85
CA THR A 3 -53.56 -3.11 -34.01
C THR A 3 -53.66 -2.15 -32.83
N PHE A 4 -53.70 -2.65 -31.59
CA PHE A 4 -53.74 -1.79 -30.40
C PHE A 4 -53.04 -2.47 -29.22
N ASP A 5 -51.71 -2.37 -29.21
CA ASP A 5 -50.87 -2.46 -27.99
C ASP A 5 -49.39 -2.12 -28.26
N ASN A 6 -49.00 -2.00 -29.53
CA ASN A 6 -47.62 -1.64 -29.87
C ASN A 6 -47.27 -0.19 -29.48
N ILE A 7 -48.20 0.77 -29.60
CA ILE A 7 -47.94 2.19 -29.27
C ILE A 7 -47.69 2.38 -27.76
N THR A 8 -48.47 1.74 -26.90
CA THR A 8 -48.31 1.76 -25.44
C THR A 8 -47.03 1.03 -25.02
N LEU A 9 -46.69 -0.07 -25.69
CA LEU A 9 -45.41 -0.77 -25.49
C LEU A 9 -44.22 0.10 -25.89
N PHE A 10 -44.23 0.73 -27.08
CA PHE A 10 -43.17 1.62 -27.54
C PHE A 10 -42.99 2.83 -26.62
N ALA A 11 -44.07 3.43 -26.13
CA ALA A 11 -44.00 4.53 -25.16
C ALA A 11 -43.37 4.09 -23.83
N ARG A 12 -43.70 2.88 -23.34
CA ARG A 12 -43.08 2.33 -22.12
C ARG A 12 -41.60 2.02 -22.31
N VAL A 13 -41.23 1.42 -23.45
CA VAL A 13 -39.83 1.14 -23.79
C VAL A 13 -39.05 2.44 -23.94
N TYR A 14 -39.58 3.44 -24.62
CA TYR A 14 -38.95 4.76 -24.74
C TYR A 14 -38.77 5.41 -23.38
N LYS A 15 -39.81 5.43 -22.54
CA LYS A 15 -39.72 5.97 -21.18
C LYS A 15 -38.66 5.27 -20.34
N PHE A 16 -38.58 3.94 -20.44
CA PHE A 16 -37.57 3.15 -19.76
C PHE A 16 -36.15 3.51 -20.24
N LEU A 17 -35.92 3.52 -21.55
CA LEU A 17 -34.62 3.89 -22.14
C LEU A 17 -34.22 5.32 -21.78
N TYR A 18 -35.18 6.25 -21.79
CA TYR A 18 -34.97 7.64 -21.39
C TYR A 18 -34.56 7.78 -19.92
N ILE A 19 -35.27 7.12 -19.02
CA ILE A 19 -34.92 7.12 -17.58
C ILE A 19 -33.54 6.49 -17.37
N MET A 20 -33.26 5.36 -18.03
CA MET A 20 -31.96 4.70 -17.94
C MET A 20 -30.83 5.63 -18.42
N LEU A 21 -31.00 6.30 -19.55
CA LEU A 21 -30.04 7.28 -20.08
C LEU A 21 -29.82 8.44 -19.11
N LEU A 22 -30.89 9.08 -18.64
CA LEU A 22 -30.79 10.18 -17.68
C LEU A 22 -30.12 9.76 -16.38
N SER A 23 -30.43 8.57 -15.88
CA SER A 23 -29.85 8.04 -14.66
C SER A 23 -28.36 7.79 -14.84
N THR A 24 -27.96 7.26 -16.00
CA THR A 24 -26.55 7.04 -16.35
C THR A 24 -25.79 8.36 -16.43
N LEU A 25 -26.35 9.35 -17.13
CA LEU A 25 -25.76 10.69 -17.24
C LEU A 25 -25.65 11.36 -15.87
N PHE A 26 -26.66 11.19 -15.01
CA PHE A 26 -26.64 11.72 -13.65
C PHE A 26 -25.57 11.06 -12.79
N VAL A 27 -25.40 9.73 -12.87
CA VAL A 27 -24.33 9.01 -12.18
C VAL A 27 -22.96 9.47 -12.66
N VAL A 28 -22.75 9.63 -13.98
CA VAL A 28 -21.50 10.16 -14.55
C VAL A 28 -21.24 11.57 -14.05
N TRP A 29 -22.26 12.41 -14.05
CA TRP A 29 -22.18 13.79 -13.58
C TRP A 29 -21.86 13.89 -12.08
N LEU A 30 -22.33 12.97 -11.24
CA LEU A 30 -21.95 12.91 -9.82
C LEU A 30 -20.56 12.32 -9.61
N ASN A 31 -20.23 11.21 -10.30
CA ASN A 31 -19.05 10.38 -10.03
C ASN A 31 -17.80 10.82 -10.80
N GLN A 32 -17.65 12.12 -11.08
CA GLN A 32 -16.54 12.64 -11.88
C GLN A 32 -15.16 12.25 -11.34
N ARG A 33 -14.96 12.36 -10.02
CA ARG A 33 -13.69 12.00 -9.37
C ARG A 33 -13.38 10.51 -9.53
N SER A 34 -14.35 9.64 -9.26
CA SER A 34 -14.19 8.19 -9.39
C SER A 34 -13.88 7.80 -10.83
N LEU A 35 -14.57 8.40 -11.81
CA LEU A 35 -14.31 8.19 -13.23
C LEU A 35 -12.92 8.69 -13.63
N THR A 36 -12.49 9.85 -13.15
CA THR A 36 -11.16 10.39 -13.42
C THR A 36 -10.07 9.50 -12.84
N LEU A 37 -10.21 9.04 -11.59
CA LEU A 37 -9.25 8.15 -10.96
C LEU A 37 -9.19 6.80 -11.68
N TYR A 38 -10.34 6.24 -12.05
CA TYR A 38 -10.41 5.03 -12.88
C TYR A 38 -9.67 5.23 -14.20
N TRP A 39 -9.91 6.35 -14.89
CA TRP A 39 -9.23 6.64 -16.15
C TRP A 39 -7.71 6.77 -15.96
N GLN A 40 -7.25 7.49 -14.94
CA GLN A 40 -5.83 7.63 -14.65
C GLN A 40 -5.17 6.31 -14.27
N GLN A 41 -5.91 5.43 -13.61
CA GLN A 41 -5.44 4.11 -13.22
C GLN A 41 -5.33 3.15 -14.41
N GLU A 42 -6.29 3.20 -15.35
CA GLU A 42 -6.32 2.32 -16.52
C GLU A 42 -5.41 2.81 -17.65
N PHE A 43 -5.39 4.13 -17.89
CA PHE A 43 -4.73 4.73 -19.06
C PHE A 43 -3.46 5.52 -18.71
N HIS A 44 -3.18 5.75 -17.43
CA HIS A 44 -2.00 6.50 -16.96
C HIS A 44 -1.86 7.91 -17.58
N GLU A 45 -3.00 8.52 -17.89
CA GLU A 45 -3.12 9.83 -18.52
C GLU A 45 -4.28 10.61 -17.91
N ASP A 46 -4.34 11.91 -18.22
CA ASP A 46 -5.49 12.71 -17.84
C ASP A 46 -6.77 12.27 -18.55
N ALA A 47 -7.86 12.19 -17.78
CA ALA A 47 -9.17 11.92 -18.37
C ALA A 47 -9.55 13.00 -19.40
N PRO A 48 -10.16 12.66 -20.54
CA PRO A 48 -10.56 13.62 -21.57
C PRO A 48 -11.46 14.74 -21.04
N TRP A 49 -12.28 14.44 -20.03
CA TRP A 49 -13.17 15.42 -19.38
C TRP A 49 -12.49 16.24 -18.28
N SER A 50 -11.24 15.98 -17.92
CA SER A 50 -10.51 16.72 -16.88
C SER A 50 -10.29 18.19 -17.24
N ALA A 51 -10.34 18.54 -18.53
CA ALA A 51 -10.23 19.92 -19.01
C ALA A 51 -11.58 20.69 -18.98
N VAL A 52 -12.71 20.02 -18.73
CA VAL A 52 -14.02 20.67 -18.73
C VAL A 52 -14.14 21.60 -17.51
N ARG A 53 -14.35 22.89 -17.76
CA ARG A 53 -14.50 23.94 -16.72
C ARG A 53 -15.91 24.50 -16.61
N GLN A 54 -16.89 23.87 -17.26
CA GLN A 54 -18.29 24.31 -17.24
C GLN A 54 -18.86 24.27 -15.81
N PRO A 55 -19.43 25.37 -15.28
CA PRO A 55 -19.91 25.43 -13.89
C PRO A 55 -20.94 24.35 -13.55
N LEU A 56 -21.86 24.06 -14.48
CA LEU A 56 -22.85 22.99 -14.35
C LEU A 56 -22.20 21.62 -14.22
N TRP A 57 -21.17 21.33 -15.01
CA TRP A 57 -20.39 20.09 -14.87
C TRP A 57 -19.74 20.04 -13.49
N LEU A 58 -18.95 21.04 -13.12
CA LEU A 58 -18.21 21.06 -11.85
C LEU A 58 -19.09 20.93 -10.60
N LYS A 59 -20.36 21.36 -10.67
CA LYS A 59 -21.31 21.26 -9.56
C LYS A 59 -21.58 19.81 -9.14
N GLY A 60 -21.60 18.86 -10.08
CA GLY A 60 -21.87 17.45 -9.77
C GLY A 60 -20.82 16.83 -8.87
N GLY A 61 -19.54 16.98 -9.24
CA GLY A 61 -18.42 16.54 -8.40
C GLY A 61 -18.38 17.21 -7.04
N LYS A 62 -18.73 18.51 -6.95
CA LYS A 62 -18.82 19.24 -5.67
C LYS A 62 -19.89 18.67 -4.74
N ILE A 63 -21.05 18.30 -5.26
CA ILE A 63 -22.14 17.72 -4.47
C ILE A 63 -21.68 16.40 -3.86
N LEU A 64 -21.12 15.51 -4.67
CA LEU A 64 -20.68 14.20 -4.17
C LEU A 64 -19.50 14.34 -3.18
N ALA A 65 -18.58 15.27 -3.43
CA ALA A 65 -17.50 15.58 -2.49
C ALA A 65 -18.01 16.12 -1.14
N ALA A 66 -18.99 17.03 -1.17
CA ALA A 66 -19.62 17.56 0.04
C ALA A 66 -20.39 16.47 0.81
N PHE A 67 -21.06 15.56 0.09
CA PHE A 67 -21.73 14.41 0.70
C PHE A 67 -20.73 13.50 1.43
N TYR A 68 -19.61 13.15 0.79
CA TYR A 68 -18.56 12.35 1.43
C TYR A 68 -17.95 13.07 2.63
N ALA A 69 -17.62 14.36 2.50
CA ALA A 69 -17.09 15.15 3.62
C ALA A 69 -18.06 15.20 4.81
N GLY A 70 -19.36 15.35 4.55
CA GLY A 70 -20.39 15.29 5.58
C GLY A 70 -20.50 13.91 6.24
N LYS A 71 -20.42 12.84 5.46
CA LYS A 71 -20.40 11.46 5.98
C LYS A 71 -19.21 11.22 6.90
N GLU A 72 -18.00 11.59 6.46
CA GLU A 72 -16.79 11.42 7.27
C GLU A 72 -16.85 12.25 8.56
N ALA A 73 -17.33 13.50 8.49
CA ALA A 73 -17.53 14.34 9.67
C ALA A 73 -18.53 13.73 10.68
N VAL A 74 -19.62 13.15 10.19
CA VAL A 74 -20.61 12.45 11.04
C VAL A 74 -20.00 11.18 11.63
N SER A 75 -19.27 10.38 10.85
CA SER A 75 -18.59 9.19 11.35
C SER A 75 -17.59 9.54 12.45
N GLY A 76 -16.73 10.53 12.20
CA GLY A 76 -15.77 11.03 13.19
C GLY A 76 -16.45 11.51 14.46
N ALA A 77 -17.57 12.25 14.35
CA ALA A 77 -18.33 12.70 15.51
C ALA A 77 -19.02 11.56 16.30
N LEU A 78 -19.27 10.41 15.66
CA LEU A 78 -19.82 9.23 16.32
C LEU A 78 -18.72 8.36 16.98
N ASP A 79 -17.51 8.38 16.42
CA ASP A 79 -16.35 7.68 16.95
C ASP A 79 -15.67 8.46 18.10
N GLU A 80 -15.79 9.79 18.11
CA GLU A 80 -15.38 10.62 19.25
C GLU A 80 -16.35 10.46 20.42
N THR A 81 -15.90 9.82 21.51
CA THR A 81 -16.57 9.92 22.81
C THR A 81 -16.50 11.38 23.27
N PRO A 82 -17.62 11.99 23.73
CA PRO A 82 -17.65 13.40 24.03
C PRO A 82 -16.80 13.69 25.27
N THR A 83 -15.57 14.17 25.07
CA THR A 83 -14.83 14.84 26.13
C THR A 83 -15.33 16.29 26.18
N ALA A 84 -15.90 16.63 27.32
CA ALA A 84 -16.43 17.94 27.62
C ALA A 84 -15.38 19.05 27.36
N ALA A 85 -15.79 20.00 26.52
CA ALA A 85 -15.45 21.43 26.49
C ALA A 85 -14.12 21.87 27.11
N PHE A 86 -13.25 22.48 26.28
CA PHE A 86 -12.56 23.72 26.67
C PHE A 86 -12.34 24.64 25.46
N ILE A 87 -12.96 25.83 25.54
CA ILE A 87 -12.71 27.00 24.70
C ILE A 87 -11.33 27.58 25.11
N PRO A 88 -10.51 28.09 24.17
CA PRO A 88 -9.13 28.47 24.45
C PRO A 88 -9.04 29.79 25.22
N LEU A 89 -8.19 29.82 26.25
CA LEU A 89 -7.77 31.06 26.90
C LEU A 89 -6.61 31.67 26.11
N ILE A 90 -6.85 32.88 25.62
CA ILE A 90 -5.89 33.77 24.98
C ILE A 90 -4.78 34.11 25.98
N VAL A 91 -3.52 33.86 25.62
CA VAL A 91 -2.35 34.39 26.33
C VAL A 91 -1.43 35.11 25.34
N PHE A 92 -1.12 36.36 25.67
CA PHE A 92 -0.30 37.28 24.88
C PHE A 92 1.18 36.85 24.81
N PRO A 93 1.92 37.20 23.73
CA PRO A 93 3.35 36.94 23.63
C PRO A 93 4.16 37.99 24.42
N HIS A 94 5.04 37.55 25.31
CA HIS A 94 6.15 38.35 25.83
C HIS A 94 7.46 37.97 25.12
N ALA A 95 8.25 39.00 24.85
CA ALA A 95 9.46 39.03 24.03
C ALA A 95 10.62 38.14 24.54
N PRO A 96 11.60 37.79 23.68
CA PRO A 96 12.67 36.86 24.01
C PRO A 96 13.84 37.54 24.71
N LEU A 97 14.42 36.89 25.71
CA LEU A 97 15.76 37.19 26.23
C LEU A 97 16.73 36.11 25.74
N GLN A 98 17.80 36.55 25.08
CA GLN A 98 18.92 35.72 24.65
C GLN A 98 19.78 35.24 25.84
N PRO A 99 20.54 34.13 25.67
CA PRO A 99 21.18 33.42 26.77
C PRO A 99 22.59 33.94 27.09
N SER A 100 23.01 33.75 28.35
CA SER A 100 24.41 33.84 28.78
C SER A 100 24.98 32.41 28.98
N PRO A 101 26.24 32.13 28.61
CA PRO A 101 26.80 30.78 28.59
C PRO A 101 27.47 30.44 29.93
N ALA A 102 27.22 29.24 30.44
CA ALA A 102 27.98 28.67 31.55
C ALA A 102 28.38 27.21 31.28
N ALA A 103 29.69 27.06 31.18
CA ALA A 103 30.60 25.94 31.40
C ALA A 103 30.09 24.48 31.44
N ILE A 104 30.81 23.68 30.66
CA ILE A 104 30.82 22.24 30.47
C ILE A 104 31.12 21.48 31.78
N SER A 105 30.40 20.39 32.03
CA SER A 105 30.85 19.26 32.84
C SER A 105 30.79 17.98 31.98
N PRO A 106 31.77 17.06 32.08
CA PRO A 106 31.77 15.82 31.31
C PRO A 106 30.71 14.85 31.86
N PRO A 107 29.97 14.12 31.00
CA PRO A 107 29.00 13.14 31.49
C PRO A 107 29.71 11.89 32.02
N THR A 108 29.48 11.60 33.30
CA THR A 108 29.68 10.29 33.92
C THR A 108 28.85 9.23 33.17
N ALA A 109 29.47 8.10 32.86
CA ALA A 109 28.86 6.99 32.15
C ALA A 109 27.56 6.52 32.83
N ALA A 110 26.45 6.61 32.10
CA ALA A 110 25.19 5.98 32.47
C ALA A 110 25.29 4.45 32.26
N PRO A 111 24.58 3.63 33.05
CA PRO A 111 24.51 2.19 32.82
C PRO A 111 23.97 1.92 31.42
N SER A 112 24.74 1.19 30.62
CA SER A 112 24.31 0.72 29.31
C SER A 112 23.07 -0.15 29.45
N LEU A 113 21.94 0.35 28.92
CA LEU A 113 20.80 -0.48 28.58
C LEU A 113 21.27 -1.63 27.65
N PRO A 114 20.66 -2.82 27.74
CA PRO A 114 21.04 -3.95 26.88
C PRO A 114 20.95 -3.52 25.41
N VAL A 115 22.08 -3.55 24.72
CA VAL A 115 22.15 -3.37 23.27
C VAL A 115 21.41 -4.56 22.64
N PRO A 116 20.40 -4.34 21.78
CA PRO A 116 19.80 -5.44 21.03
C PRO A 116 20.89 -6.15 20.23
N HIS A 117 21.01 -7.47 20.42
CA HIS A 117 21.91 -8.29 19.61
C HIS A 117 21.54 -8.12 18.13
N ASN A 118 22.48 -7.59 17.35
CA ASN A 118 22.34 -7.36 15.93
C ASN A 118 22.49 -8.67 15.17
N ASP A 119 21.45 -9.50 15.19
CA ASP A 119 21.35 -10.63 14.28
C ASP A 119 20.63 -10.14 13.02
N LYS A 120 21.39 -9.62 12.05
CA LYS A 120 20.88 -8.99 10.82
C LYS A 120 20.02 -9.91 9.94
N GLU A 121 19.83 -11.16 10.33
CA GLU A 121 19.02 -12.14 9.59
C GLU A 121 17.64 -12.37 10.20
N HIS A 122 17.42 -12.00 11.47
CA HIS A 122 16.21 -12.34 12.19
C HIS A 122 15.54 -11.13 12.83
N ILE A 123 14.21 -11.10 12.72
CA ILE A 123 13.32 -10.12 13.33
C ILE A 123 12.65 -10.78 14.52
N TYR A 124 12.75 -10.15 15.68
CA TYR A 124 12.16 -10.66 16.91
C TYR A 124 10.82 -9.97 17.17
N LEU A 125 9.77 -10.76 17.36
CA LEU A 125 8.45 -10.30 17.80
C LEU A 125 8.21 -10.75 19.24
N THR A 126 7.55 -9.89 20.01
CA THR A 126 7.03 -10.27 21.32
C THR A 126 5.74 -11.10 21.16
N ALA A 127 5.34 -11.79 22.22
CA ALA A 127 4.11 -12.60 22.22
C ALA A 127 2.82 -11.79 21.99
N HIS A 128 2.87 -10.46 22.15
CA HIS A 128 1.73 -9.56 21.94
C HIS A 128 1.90 -8.63 20.72
N GLY A 129 3.03 -8.71 20.04
CA GLY A 129 3.30 -7.93 18.84
C GLY A 129 2.30 -8.21 17.73
N LYS A 130 2.08 -7.19 16.88
CA LYS A 130 1.28 -7.27 15.66
C LYS A 130 2.19 -7.15 14.44
N VAL A 131 1.84 -7.90 13.38
CA VAL A 131 2.45 -7.72 12.06
C VAL A 131 1.49 -6.96 11.15
N PHE A 132 1.99 -5.90 10.51
CA PHE A 132 1.25 -5.07 9.59
C PHE A 132 1.63 -5.37 8.13
N PHE A 133 0.65 -5.75 7.31
CA PHE A 133 0.80 -6.03 5.90
C PHE A 133 0.23 -4.89 5.04
N ALA A 134 1.10 -4.31 4.21
CA ALA A 134 0.77 -3.27 3.24
C ALA A 134 1.18 -3.71 1.83
N GLY A 135 0.36 -3.40 0.83
CA GLY A 135 0.68 -3.78 -0.54
C GLY A 135 -0.51 -4.03 -1.45
N ASP A 136 -0.23 -4.44 -2.67
CA ASP A 136 -1.23 -4.60 -3.72
C ASP A 136 -1.84 -6.02 -3.74
N SER A 137 -2.29 -6.49 -4.92
CA SER A 137 -2.83 -7.84 -5.07
C SER A 137 -1.81 -8.94 -4.78
N MET A 138 -0.50 -8.68 -4.89
CA MET A 138 0.52 -9.65 -4.49
C MET A 138 0.53 -9.83 -2.97
N MET A 139 0.47 -8.73 -2.20
CA MET A 139 0.36 -8.80 -0.74
C MET A 139 -0.93 -9.52 -0.31
N GLN A 140 -2.05 -9.23 -0.96
CA GLN A 140 -3.31 -9.92 -0.68
C GLN A 140 -3.21 -11.44 -0.84
N GLY A 141 -2.39 -11.90 -1.77
CA GLY A 141 -2.15 -13.34 -1.97
C GLY A 141 -1.33 -13.96 -0.83
N ILE A 142 -0.32 -13.26 -0.30
CA ILE A 142 0.63 -13.85 0.66
C ILE A 142 0.28 -13.60 2.13
N ALA A 143 -0.27 -12.43 2.48
CA ALA A 143 -0.54 -12.04 3.85
C ALA A 143 -1.43 -13.05 4.60
N PRO A 144 -2.51 -13.61 4.02
CA PRO A 144 -3.34 -14.58 4.72
C PRO A 144 -2.59 -15.82 5.19
N HIS A 145 -1.57 -16.28 4.45
CA HIS A 145 -0.76 -17.45 4.86
C HIS A 145 0.16 -17.11 6.04
N ILE A 146 0.76 -15.92 6.03
CA ILE A 146 1.63 -15.45 7.12
C ILE A 146 0.81 -15.21 8.38
N MET A 147 -0.30 -14.47 8.27
CA MET A 147 -1.23 -14.19 9.37
C MET A 147 -1.72 -15.48 10.03
N LEU A 148 -2.14 -16.46 9.23
CA LEU A 148 -2.63 -17.75 9.73
C LEU A 148 -1.53 -18.51 10.49
N ALA A 149 -0.30 -18.52 9.96
CA ALA A 149 0.82 -19.21 10.59
C ALA A 149 1.23 -18.55 11.92
N LEU A 150 1.35 -17.22 11.95
CA LEU A 150 1.69 -16.46 13.16
C LEU A 150 0.64 -16.64 14.25
N ASN A 151 -0.65 -16.53 13.88
CA ASN A 151 -1.73 -16.70 14.84
C ASN A 151 -1.80 -18.14 15.39
N LYS A 152 -1.71 -19.15 14.54
CA LYS A 152 -1.80 -20.55 14.98
C LYS A 152 -0.63 -21.01 15.83
N ARG A 153 0.59 -20.54 15.52
CA ARG A 153 1.81 -20.99 16.21
C ARG A 153 2.10 -20.19 17.48
N TYR A 154 1.80 -18.90 17.46
CA TYR A 154 2.28 -17.97 18.49
C TYR A 154 1.18 -17.08 19.07
N GLY A 155 -0.06 -17.15 18.58
CA GLY A 155 -1.14 -16.25 19.00
C GLY A 155 -1.00 -14.80 18.49
N ILE A 156 0.04 -14.51 17.70
CA ILE A 156 0.33 -13.18 17.15
C ILE A 156 -0.81 -12.70 16.26
N GLN A 157 -1.26 -11.47 16.51
CA GLN A 157 -2.27 -10.80 15.70
C GLN A 157 -1.64 -10.09 14.50
N SER A 158 -2.47 -9.69 13.55
CA SER A 158 -1.99 -9.02 12.34
C SER A 158 -3.02 -8.05 11.79
N ILE A 159 -2.52 -7.00 11.15
CA ILE A 159 -3.32 -6.00 10.44
C ILE A 159 -3.00 -6.13 8.97
N ASN A 160 -4.01 -6.35 8.13
CA ASN A 160 -3.82 -6.42 6.69
C ASN A 160 -4.62 -5.31 6.00
N LYS A 161 -3.91 -4.33 5.44
CA LYS A 161 -4.52 -3.24 4.67
C LYS A 161 -4.35 -3.41 3.15
N SER A 162 -3.85 -4.55 2.70
CA SER A 162 -3.56 -4.78 1.27
C SER A 162 -4.76 -4.55 0.36
N LYS A 163 -4.53 -3.86 -0.77
CA LYS A 163 -5.59 -3.35 -1.64
C LYS A 163 -5.21 -3.53 -3.11
N GLN A 164 -6.05 -4.22 -3.87
CA GLN A 164 -5.84 -4.47 -5.30
C GLN A 164 -5.68 -3.19 -6.11
N SER A 165 -4.90 -3.31 -7.17
CA SER A 165 -4.74 -2.27 -8.18
C SER A 165 -4.30 -0.92 -7.59
N THR A 166 -3.50 -0.98 -6.53
CA THR A 166 -2.87 0.19 -5.90
C THR A 166 -1.36 0.11 -6.07
N GLY A 167 -0.71 1.26 -5.92
CA GLY A 167 0.72 1.42 -6.01
C GLY A 167 1.13 2.78 -5.47
N LEU A 168 2.39 3.11 -5.58
CA LEU A 168 2.93 4.39 -5.14
C LEU A 168 2.71 5.51 -6.17
N THR A 169 2.34 5.22 -7.43
CA THR A 169 2.22 6.22 -8.49
C THR A 169 0.96 7.11 -8.42
N LEU A 170 -0.17 6.60 -7.89
CA LEU A 170 -1.47 7.27 -7.88
C LEU A 170 -2.04 7.46 -6.46
N PRO A 171 -1.46 8.35 -5.63
CA PRO A 171 -1.92 8.59 -4.25
C PRO A 171 -3.37 9.08 -4.16
N GLY A 172 -3.88 9.72 -5.22
CA GLY A 172 -5.29 10.14 -5.29
C GLY A 172 -6.30 8.99 -5.30
N PHE A 173 -5.88 7.78 -5.69
CA PHE A 173 -6.68 6.55 -5.61
C PHE A 173 -6.43 5.81 -4.29
N PHE A 174 -5.16 5.70 -3.89
CA PHE A 174 -4.77 5.16 -2.57
C PHE A 174 -3.36 5.62 -2.19
N ASP A 175 -3.24 6.28 -1.04
CA ASP A 175 -1.96 6.81 -0.54
C ASP A 175 -1.33 5.83 0.46
N TRP A 176 -0.40 5.00 -0.03
CA TRP A 176 0.33 4.04 0.81
C TRP A 176 1.20 4.70 1.89
N PRO A 177 2.04 5.72 1.58
CA PRO A 177 2.78 6.44 2.61
C PRO A 177 1.91 6.96 3.75
N LEU A 178 0.79 7.62 3.43
CA LEU A 178 -0.14 8.12 4.44
C LEU A 178 -0.77 6.99 5.25
N THR A 179 -1.36 6.00 4.56
CA THR A 179 -2.02 4.85 5.19
C THR A 179 -1.09 4.12 6.15
N ILE A 180 0.18 3.91 5.75
CA ILE A 180 1.17 3.25 6.60
C ILE A 180 1.49 4.13 7.81
N SER A 181 1.77 5.42 7.61
CA SER A 181 2.10 6.33 8.72
C SER A 181 0.98 6.41 9.75
N GLU A 182 -0.28 6.55 9.32
CA GLU A 182 -1.46 6.63 10.19
C GLU A 182 -1.67 5.31 10.93
N THR A 183 -1.54 4.17 10.25
CA THR A 183 -1.71 2.85 10.87
C THR A 183 -0.64 2.62 11.95
N LEU A 184 0.63 2.94 11.65
CA LEU A 184 1.71 2.82 12.64
C LEU A 184 1.53 3.78 13.82
N GLN A 185 0.88 4.93 13.62
CA GLN A 185 0.54 5.88 14.68
C GLN A 185 -0.59 5.37 15.57
N SER A 186 -1.66 4.82 14.98
CA SER A 186 -2.85 4.39 15.72
C SER A 186 -2.68 3.03 16.42
N GLU A 187 -1.74 2.21 15.99
CA GLU A 187 -1.55 0.83 16.47
C GLU A 187 -0.17 0.66 17.11
N PRO A 188 -0.02 0.92 18.42
CA PRO A 188 1.28 0.92 19.10
C PRO A 188 1.91 -0.48 19.20
N ASP A 189 1.12 -1.54 19.07
CA ASP A 189 1.61 -2.94 19.19
C ASP A 189 2.22 -3.47 17.89
N ILE A 190 2.27 -2.67 16.81
CA ILE A 190 2.91 -3.12 15.56
C ILE A 190 4.42 -3.20 15.76
N GLU A 191 4.98 -4.38 15.54
CA GLU A 191 6.41 -4.67 15.69
C GLU A 191 7.08 -5.04 14.36
N LEU A 192 6.31 -5.24 13.29
CA LEU A 192 6.83 -5.52 11.96
C LEU A 192 5.91 -4.98 10.87
N LEU A 193 6.49 -4.28 9.91
CA LEU A 193 5.84 -3.90 8.66
C LEU A 193 6.34 -4.79 7.53
N VAL A 194 5.43 -5.41 6.78
CA VAL A 194 5.74 -6.13 5.54
C VAL A 194 5.10 -5.39 4.37
N VAL A 195 5.91 -5.03 3.37
CA VAL A 195 5.48 -4.30 2.17
C VAL A 195 5.67 -5.18 0.93
N PHE A 196 4.67 -5.24 0.05
CA PHE A 196 4.79 -5.91 -1.25
C PHE A 196 3.99 -5.18 -2.35
N LEU A 197 4.71 -4.49 -3.23
CA LEU A 197 4.18 -3.58 -4.26
C LEU A 197 5.00 -3.70 -5.55
N GLY A 198 4.45 -3.24 -6.68
CA GLY A 198 5.22 -3.10 -7.91
C GLY A 198 4.42 -3.08 -9.22
N PRO A 199 3.63 -4.13 -9.54
CA PRO A 199 2.97 -4.28 -10.84
C PRO A 199 2.14 -3.08 -11.32
N ASN A 200 1.62 -2.26 -10.41
CA ASN A 200 0.74 -1.13 -10.75
C ASN A 200 1.48 0.20 -10.96
N ASP A 201 2.81 0.22 -10.80
CA ASP A 201 3.62 1.44 -10.81
C ASP A 201 4.55 1.69 -12.02
N PRO A 202 4.79 0.79 -12.99
CA PRO A 202 5.75 1.04 -14.07
C PRO A 202 5.17 1.93 -15.18
N TRP A 203 4.65 3.09 -14.79
CA TRP A 203 3.94 4.03 -15.66
C TRP A 203 4.26 5.48 -15.28
N SER A 204 4.00 6.40 -16.19
CA SER A 204 4.14 7.83 -15.92
C SER A 204 3.17 8.26 -14.81
N MET A 205 3.59 9.21 -13.97
CA MET A 205 2.78 9.69 -12.84
C MET A 205 2.76 11.21 -12.76
N LYS A 206 1.75 11.76 -12.10
CA LYS A 206 1.71 13.19 -11.79
C LYS A 206 2.57 13.51 -10.55
N PRO A 207 3.20 14.71 -10.53
CA PRO A 207 3.74 15.29 -9.32
C PRO A 207 2.69 15.42 -8.22
N ASP A 208 3.14 15.41 -6.97
CA ASP A 208 2.31 15.78 -5.83
C ASP A 208 1.78 17.22 -6.02
N GLY A 209 0.48 17.43 -5.88
CA GLY A 209 -0.17 18.73 -6.16
C GLY A 209 -0.60 18.94 -7.64
N GLY A 210 -0.29 17.99 -8.53
CA GLY A 210 -0.68 18.03 -9.94
C GLY A 210 0.38 18.65 -10.85
N GLY A 211 0.06 18.75 -12.15
CA GLY A 211 1.00 19.18 -13.19
C GLY A 211 1.07 18.21 -14.36
N GLN A 212 2.08 18.38 -15.20
CA GLN A 212 2.35 17.45 -16.31
C GLN A 212 2.83 16.11 -15.77
N TYR A 213 2.54 15.04 -16.50
CA TYR A 213 3.03 13.71 -16.16
C TYR A 213 4.55 13.67 -16.27
N LEU A 214 5.19 13.18 -15.21
CA LEU A 214 6.59 12.78 -15.22
C LEU A 214 6.69 11.45 -15.96
N LYS A 215 7.57 11.39 -16.95
CA LYS A 215 7.76 10.17 -17.74
C LYS A 215 8.38 9.09 -16.86
N PHE A 216 7.84 7.87 -16.93
CA PHE A 216 8.45 6.72 -16.25
C PHE A 216 9.95 6.62 -16.54
N LYS A 217 10.75 6.41 -15.48
CA LYS A 217 12.23 6.39 -15.47
C LYS A 217 12.92 7.74 -15.76
N SER A 218 12.20 8.86 -15.84
CA SER A 218 12.87 10.17 -15.85
C SER A 218 13.48 10.48 -14.47
N PRO A 219 14.52 11.33 -14.39
CA PRO A 219 15.12 11.70 -13.10
C PRO A 219 14.11 12.26 -12.09
N GLU A 220 13.17 13.08 -12.55
CA GLU A 220 12.13 13.68 -11.70
C GLU A 220 11.12 12.63 -11.22
N TRP A 221 10.76 11.69 -12.10
CA TRP A 221 9.91 10.55 -11.74
C TRP A 221 10.59 9.70 -10.68
N GLU A 222 11.87 9.36 -10.88
CA GLU A 222 12.64 8.54 -9.94
C GLU A 222 12.76 9.23 -8.58
N GLN A 223 13.10 10.51 -8.56
CA GLN A 223 13.20 11.29 -7.33
C GLN A 223 11.88 11.29 -6.55
N LEU A 224 10.76 11.56 -7.23
CA LEU A 224 9.45 11.56 -6.58
C LEU A 224 9.08 10.16 -6.08
N TYR A 225 9.34 9.12 -6.86
CA TYR A 225 9.00 7.74 -6.49
C TYR A 225 9.83 7.27 -5.29
N ARG A 226 11.14 7.55 -5.27
CA ARG A 226 12.03 7.31 -4.13
C ARG A 226 11.55 8.04 -2.88
N SER A 227 11.13 9.31 -3.00
CA SER A 227 10.59 10.05 -1.85
C SER A 227 9.35 9.39 -1.24
N ARG A 228 8.54 8.67 -2.04
CA ARG A 228 7.37 7.91 -1.54
C ARG A 228 7.81 6.64 -0.81
N ILE A 229 8.83 5.93 -1.31
CA ILE A 229 9.45 4.79 -0.60
C ILE A 229 10.07 5.26 0.72
N GLU A 230 10.84 6.35 0.69
CA GLU A 230 11.54 6.90 1.85
C GLU A 230 10.55 7.35 2.94
N ARG A 231 9.42 7.97 2.59
CA ARG A 231 8.36 8.32 3.55
C ARG A 231 7.82 7.10 4.31
N ILE A 232 7.68 5.96 3.62
CA ILE A 232 7.26 4.69 4.25
C ILE A 232 8.33 4.20 5.23
N LEU A 233 9.59 4.13 4.77
CA LEU A 233 10.71 3.65 5.58
C LEU A 233 10.95 4.55 6.81
N GLN A 234 10.87 5.87 6.65
CA GLN A 234 11.01 6.84 7.73
C GLN A 234 9.90 6.70 8.78
N SER A 235 8.64 6.46 8.35
CA SER A 235 7.51 6.27 9.28
C SER A 235 7.73 5.06 10.19
N ALA A 236 8.29 3.97 9.65
CA ALA A 236 8.65 2.79 10.42
C ALA A 236 9.88 3.04 11.30
N GLN A 237 10.92 3.68 10.76
CA GLN A 237 12.16 3.99 11.47
C GLN A 237 11.94 4.88 12.70
N GLN A 238 11.07 5.89 12.62
CA GLN A 238 10.71 6.76 13.74
C GLN A 238 10.14 6.00 14.94
N LYS A 239 9.53 4.83 14.68
CA LYS A 239 8.97 3.92 15.69
C LYS A 239 9.86 2.71 15.95
N GLN A 240 11.05 2.65 15.34
CA GLN A 240 11.98 1.53 15.41
C GLN A 240 11.37 0.20 14.96
N ILE A 241 10.40 0.25 14.04
CA ILE A 241 9.72 -0.93 13.50
C ILE A 241 10.53 -1.44 12.30
N PRO A 242 11.01 -2.70 12.31
CA PRO A 242 11.65 -3.31 11.15
C PRO A 242 10.66 -3.45 9.98
N VAL A 243 11.21 -3.33 8.77
CA VAL A 243 10.48 -3.44 7.51
C VAL A 243 11.05 -4.60 6.70
N ILE A 244 10.19 -5.53 6.31
CA ILE A 244 10.45 -6.46 5.21
C ILE A 244 9.80 -5.89 3.95
N TRP A 245 10.61 -5.49 2.97
CA TRP A 245 10.12 -5.09 1.65
C TRP A 245 10.38 -6.19 0.63
N ILE A 246 9.31 -6.74 0.08
CA ILE A 246 9.38 -7.83 -0.91
C ILE A 246 9.46 -7.21 -2.32
N GLY A 247 10.52 -7.54 -3.05
CA GLY A 247 10.72 -7.12 -4.42
C GLY A 247 9.78 -7.86 -5.40
N PRO A 248 9.12 -7.16 -6.35
CA PRO A 248 8.23 -7.79 -7.33
C PRO A 248 9.01 -8.74 -8.26
N PRO A 249 8.55 -9.98 -8.48
CA PRO A 249 9.22 -10.89 -9.40
C PRO A 249 8.86 -10.63 -10.86
N ASN A 250 9.69 -11.15 -11.78
CA ASN A 250 9.51 -11.07 -13.23
C ASN A 250 8.11 -11.52 -13.68
N MET A 251 7.54 -10.90 -14.70
CA MET A 251 6.16 -11.13 -15.17
C MET A 251 6.11 -11.56 -16.63
N ARG A 252 5.01 -12.21 -17.05
CA ARG A 252 4.92 -12.79 -18.41
C ARG A 252 5.05 -11.74 -19.51
N LYS A 253 4.43 -10.57 -19.32
CA LYS A 253 4.49 -9.48 -20.29
C LYS A 253 5.84 -8.77 -20.13
N LYS A 254 6.67 -8.80 -21.17
CA LYS A 254 8.03 -8.23 -21.12
C LYS A 254 8.06 -6.77 -20.68
N ALA A 255 7.22 -5.90 -21.26
CA ALA A 255 7.21 -4.48 -20.90
C ALA A 255 6.89 -4.25 -19.41
N LEU A 256 5.95 -5.02 -18.86
CA LEU A 256 5.63 -4.98 -17.44
C LEU A 256 6.80 -5.52 -16.61
N SER A 257 7.40 -6.63 -17.02
CA SER A 257 8.58 -7.24 -16.36
C SER A 257 9.77 -6.28 -16.31
N ASP A 258 10.12 -5.63 -17.43
CA ASP A 258 11.20 -4.64 -17.52
C ASP A 258 10.91 -3.39 -16.66
N GLY A 259 9.63 -3.07 -16.48
CA GLY A 259 9.16 -1.99 -15.62
C GLY A 259 9.35 -2.34 -14.15
N VAL A 260 8.81 -3.47 -13.70
CA VAL A 260 8.92 -3.90 -12.30
C VAL A 260 10.37 -4.25 -11.91
N ALA A 261 11.17 -4.83 -12.81
CA ALA A 261 12.58 -5.09 -12.56
C ALA A 261 13.37 -3.78 -12.32
N TRP A 262 12.98 -2.68 -12.98
CA TRP A 262 13.58 -1.38 -12.72
C TRP A 262 13.11 -0.79 -11.38
N LEU A 263 11.82 -0.87 -11.05
CA LEU A 263 11.31 -0.48 -9.72
C LEU A 263 12.00 -1.27 -8.60
N ASP A 264 12.25 -2.55 -8.82
CA ASP A 264 12.90 -3.45 -7.90
C ASP A 264 14.30 -2.96 -7.50
N THR A 265 15.05 -2.35 -8.42
CA THR A 265 16.34 -1.71 -8.11
C THR A 265 16.19 -0.50 -7.16
N LEU A 266 15.10 0.26 -7.29
CA LEU A 266 14.81 1.40 -6.41
C LEU A 266 14.45 0.90 -5.00
N TYR A 267 13.63 -0.15 -4.91
CA TYR A 267 13.29 -0.78 -3.64
C TYR A 267 14.53 -1.35 -2.96
N ALA A 268 15.31 -2.17 -3.66
CA ALA A 268 16.50 -2.79 -3.10
C ALA A 268 17.47 -1.74 -2.55
N SER A 269 17.78 -0.70 -3.34
CA SER A 269 18.69 0.35 -2.91
C SER A 269 18.17 1.18 -1.72
N ALA A 270 16.89 1.59 -1.74
CA ALA A 270 16.32 2.41 -0.66
C ALA A 270 16.18 1.63 0.65
N VAL A 271 15.69 0.39 0.57
CA VAL A 271 15.42 -0.46 1.75
C VAL A 271 16.72 -0.87 2.42
N THR A 272 17.71 -1.35 1.64
CA THR A 272 19.03 -1.71 2.20
C THR A 272 19.78 -0.49 2.72
N GLY A 273 19.69 0.66 2.02
CA GLY A 273 20.27 1.92 2.48
C GLY A 273 19.68 2.42 3.80
N ALA A 274 18.40 2.13 4.08
CA ALA A 274 17.74 2.42 5.35
C ALA A 274 18.03 1.37 6.45
N GLY A 275 18.87 0.37 6.18
CA GLY A 275 19.17 -0.73 7.11
C GLY A 275 17.99 -1.69 7.33
N GLN A 276 17.04 -1.73 6.40
CA GLN A 276 15.84 -2.58 6.45
C GLN A 276 16.02 -3.84 5.59
N TYR A 277 15.09 -4.78 5.72
CA TYR A 277 15.18 -6.09 5.09
C TYR A 277 14.55 -6.09 3.70
N TYR A 278 15.37 -6.23 2.66
CA TYR A 278 14.89 -6.39 1.30
C TYR A 278 14.87 -7.88 0.92
N LEU A 279 13.73 -8.35 0.38
CA LEU A 279 13.50 -9.74 0.02
C LEU A 279 13.11 -9.88 -1.47
N PRO A 280 14.01 -10.28 -2.37
CA PRO A 280 13.68 -10.46 -3.78
C PRO A 280 12.80 -11.69 -3.99
N ALA A 281 11.58 -11.51 -4.52
CA ALA A 281 10.71 -12.66 -4.81
C ALA A 281 11.23 -13.55 -5.96
N ASN A 282 12.06 -13.00 -6.85
CA ASN A 282 12.71 -13.77 -7.92
C ASN A 282 13.52 -14.95 -7.36
N ASP A 283 14.28 -14.75 -6.29
CA ASP A 283 15.10 -15.78 -5.65
C ASP A 283 14.24 -16.93 -5.11
N ILE A 284 13.10 -16.60 -4.50
CA ILE A 284 12.15 -17.59 -3.96
C ILE A 284 11.52 -18.43 -5.06
N LEU A 285 11.23 -17.80 -6.21
CA LEU A 285 10.60 -18.44 -7.36
C LEU A 285 11.60 -19.13 -8.29
N GLY A 286 12.91 -18.97 -8.04
CA GLY A 286 13.99 -19.50 -8.88
C GLY A 286 14.10 -18.79 -10.23
N TYR A 287 13.63 -17.54 -10.34
CA TYR A 287 13.81 -16.73 -11.53
C TYR A 287 15.22 -16.13 -11.55
N GLN A 288 15.89 -16.19 -12.70
CA GLN A 288 17.24 -15.64 -12.89
C GLN A 288 17.22 -14.59 -13.99
N GLY A 289 17.89 -13.45 -13.76
CA GLY A 289 17.92 -12.35 -14.70
C GLY A 289 16.51 -11.86 -15.05
N ASP A 290 16.18 -11.81 -16.34
CA ASP A 290 14.87 -11.44 -16.88
C ASP A 290 13.93 -12.65 -17.12
N THR A 291 14.33 -13.85 -16.68
CA THR A 291 13.59 -15.08 -16.95
C THR A 291 12.24 -15.09 -16.23
N TYR A 292 11.19 -15.48 -16.96
CA TYR A 292 9.86 -15.73 -16.43
C TYR A 292 9.47 -17.19 -16.68
N SER A 293 8.84 -17.84 -15.70
CA SER A 293 8.21 -19.15 -15.88
C SER A 293 6.93 -19.29 -15.08
N ASP A 294 5.89 -19.87 -15.68
CA ASP A 294 4.68 -20.27 -14.95
C ASP A 294 4.93 -21.42 -13.96
N TYR A 295 6.08 -22.09 -14.04
CA TYR A 295 6.41 -23.32 -13.31
C TYR A 295 7.82 -23.28 -12.71
N GLN A 296 8.00 -24.00 -11.61
CA GLN A 296 9.29 -24.39 -11.05
C GLN A 296 9.42 -25.91 -11.11
N ASP A 297 10.58 -26.40 -11.51
CA ASP A 297 10.91 -27.82 -11.38
C ASP A 297 11.44 -28.08 -9.98
N LYS A 298 10.81 -29.02 -9.27
CA LYS A 298 11.26 -29.49 -7.95
C LYS A 298 11.12 -31.01 -7.90
N ASP A 299 12.24 -31.70 -7.70
CA ASP A 299 12.30 -33.18 -7.62
C ASP A 299 11.64 -33.87 -8.83
N GLY A 300 11.87 -33.33 -10.03
CA GLY A 300 11.28 -33.82 -11.28
C GLY A 300 9.79 -33.50 -11.48
N ARG A 301 9.16 -32.73 -10.58
CA ARG A 301 7.77 -32.29 -10.69
C ARG A 301 7.69 -30.82 -11.08
N LYS A 302 6.88 -30.51 -12.09
CA LYS A 302 6.51 -29.14 -12.46
C LYS A 302 5.44 -28.60 -11.54
N LEU A 303 5.82 -27.68 -10.66
CA LEU A 303 4.92 -27.00 -9.73
C LEU A 303 4.55 -25.63 -10.28
N LYS A 304 3.26 -25.39 -10.45
CA LYS A 304 2.76 -24.14 -11.03
C LYS A 304 2.91 -22.98 -10.04
N LEU A 305 3.62 -21.93 -10.44
CA LEU A 305 3.88 -20.73 -9.64
C LEU A 305 2.88 -19.60 -9.93
N ARG A 306 2.44 -19.45 -11.19
CA ARG A 306 1.64 -18.30 -11.64
C ARG A 306 0.22 -18.71 -12.06
N THR A 307 -0.73 -17.80 -11.93
CA THR A 307 -2.07 -17.95 -12.50
C THR A 307 -2.04 -17.68 -14.02
N GLY A 308 -3.19 -17.81 -14.67
CA GLY A 308 -3.32 -17.63 -16.12
C GLY A 308 -2.97 -16.23 -16.63
N ASP A 309 -2.94 -15.19 -15.78
CA ASP A 309 -2.61 -13.81 -16.18
C ASP A 309 -1.10 -13.54 -16.24
N GLY A 310 -0.29 -14.36 -15.57
CA GLY A 310 1.17 -14.23 -15.51
C GLY A 310 1.68 -13.11 -14.61
N ILE A 311 0.83 -12.64 -13.69
CA ILE A 311 1.09 -11.63 -12.65
C ILE A 311 0.80 -12.24 -11.27
N HIS A 312 -0.34 -12.91 -11.07
CA HIS A 312 -0.69 -13.44 -9.74
C HIS A 312 -0.11 -14.82 -9.48
N PHE A 313 0.01 -15.15 -8.19
CA PHE A 313 0.57 -16.41 -7.71
C PHE A 313 -0.51 -17.48 -7.52
N THR A 314 -0.16 -18.74 -7.77
CA THR A 314 -0.94 -19.87 -7.26
C THR A 314 -0.84 -19.96 -5.73
N PRO A 315 -1.76 -20.67 -5.05
CA PRO A 315 -1.63 -20.91 -3.61
C PRO A 315 -0.30 -21.55 -3.20
N TYR A 316 0.32 -22.34 -4.08
CA TYR A 316 1.66 -22.92 -3.84
C TYR A 316 2.73 -21.84 -3.76
N ALA A 317 2.83 -20.97 -4.77
CA ALA A 317 3.81 -19.88 -4.77
C ALA A 317 3.56 -18.85 -3.66
N GLN A 318 2.29 -18.57 -3.33
CA GLN A 318 1.96 -17.70 -2.18
C GLN A 318 2.54 -18.25 -0.89
N LYS A 319 2.43 -19.57 -0.66
CA LYS A 319 2.99 -20.24 0.50
C LYS A 319 4.52 -20.26 0.50
N LEU A 320 5.18 -20.36 -0.67
CA LEU A 320 6.64 -20.26 -0.74
C LEU A 320 7.14 -18.89 -0.26
N ILE A 321 6.54 -17.81 -0.78
CA ILE A 321 6.92 -16.44 -0.39
C ILE A 321 6.58 -16.21 1.09
N ALA A 322 5.39 -16.62 1.54
CA ALA A 322 5.00 -16.52 2.94
C ALA A 322 5.94 -17.30 3.87
N ALA A 323 6.35 -18.52 3.50
CA ALA A 323 7.31 -19.32 4.27
C ALA A 323 8.67 -18.64 4.37
N ARG A 324 9.14 -17.98 3.29
CA ARG A 324 10.39 -17.22 3.34
C ARG A 324 10.28 -16.02 4.29
N VAL A 325 9.18 -15.27 4.26
CA VAL A 325 8.95 -14.17 5.23
C VAL A 325 8.92 -14.71 6.66
N LEU A 326 8.18 -15.80 6.91
CA LEU A 326 8.10 -16.44 8.24
C LEU A 326 9.47 -16.92 8.74
N SER A 327 10.35 -17.40 7.87
CA SER A 327 11.71 -17.84 8.26
C SER A 327 12.60 -16.70 8.78
N MET A 328 12.23 -15.45 8.52
CA MET A 328 12.94 -14.27 9.02
C MET A 328 12.41 -13.84 10.40
N ILE A 329 11.35 -14.45 10.90
CA ILE A 329 10.65 -14.04 12.12
C ILE A 329 10.91 -15.05 13.24
N ASN A 330 11.46 -14.57 14.34
CA ASN A 330 11.54 -15.28 15.61
C ASN A 330 10.55 -14.66 16.60
N VAL A 331 9.91 -15.48 17.42
CA VAL A 331 9.01 -15.01 18.48
C VAL A 331 9.67 -15.27 19.82
N GLU A 332 9.83 -14.22 20.63
CA GLU A 332 10.45 -14.32 21.94
C GLU A 332 9.70 -15.31 22.84
N GLY A 333 10.46 -16.19 23.50
CA GLY A 333 9.90 -17.19 24.41
C GLY A 333 9.20 -18.37 23.74
N ALA A 334 9.13 -18.43 22.40
CA ALA A 334 8.72 -19.64 21.70
C ALA A 334 9.90 -20.61 21.60
N GLU A 335 9.72 -21.86 22.05
CA GLU A 335 10.70 -22.92 21.78
C GLU A 335 10.85 -23.06 20.26
N GLN A 336 12.05 -22.86 19.74
CA GLN A 336 12.35 -23.12 18.34
C GLN A 336 12.12 -24.62 18.09
N GLU A 337 11.07 -24.97 17.36
CA GLU A 337 10.92 -26.32 16.83
C GLU A 337 12.17 -26.64 16.01
N LYS A 338 12.99 -27.57 16.53
CA LYS A 338 14.16 -28.09 15.82
C LYS A 338 13.70 -28.52 14.43
N SER A 339 14.29 -27.94 13.40
CA SER A 339 14.15 -28.36 12.03
C SER A 339 14.37 -29.88 11.95
N VAL A 340 13.31 -30.62 11.68
CA VAL A 340 13.41 -32.03 11.31
C VAL A 340 14.09 -32.06 9.95
N GLU A 341 15.40 -32.27 9.95
CA GLU A 341 16.12 -32.82 8.79
C GLU A 341 15.38 -34.08 8.35
N GLN A 342 14.67 -34.02 7.23
CA GLN A 342 14.26 -35.22 6.52
C GLN A 342 15.32 -35.51 5.46
N HIS A 343 16.01 -36.63 5.68
CA HIS A 343 16.88 -37.32 4.74
C HIS A 343 16.17 -37.69 3.44
#